data_AF-A0A9P1MQB8-F1
#
_entry.id   AF-A0A9P1MQB8-F1
#
_cell.length_a   1.000
_cell.length_b   1.000
_cell.length_c   1.000
_cell.angle_alpha   90.00
_cell.angle_beta   90.00
_cell.angle_gamma   90.00
#
_symmetry.space_group_name_H-M   'P 1'
#
loop_
_entity.id
_entity.type
_entity.pdbx_description
1 polymer ?
#
loop_
_entity_poly.entity_id
_entity_poly.type
_entity_poly.pdbx_seq_one_letter_code
_entity_poly.pdbx_strand_id
1 'polypeptide(L)'
;MRNVVYIICSFIVLLLIWHNYEWCPTPNILEYKEVLAEESTHRNCSLPSCFDLQRCILNYDNLNVFIEPLTEVEREGVVISPTPSREFLEIREALASYQVQRLEDACFVVPGVDFLNLNRFSTVVWNNVMSLYRQKYQNAVIFNFLGLSEPVQPLIAGSLLPKSLYRPQFDISIPFLLPSGLSSQSNYYRKINLLIPTSANQYEPLQFDSIQNAQAIFSCSPPSLLTVCNHKDQLQRENLIEHVEQSVFVLISESFPYLEALLSISLSSGTIPIIHLPQHVLPFTELIDWQKIALLPMTLSSLSKMINSLDKKEIEDMSNLGRTIYRTHFSSAKIIAQQTFNVFEKRILPTKYISKTKQIQPMLPHVSPSNSTQLIFLASNLDDSRTLNNLCALTDLKSVYFIWLSTDFPPDASSFNCKSPVEVLLGLQSWSQFRDALLQFSSASIMLSRGKSCDLKISSLSMSFQTWRENPEVVVELRTDETCDPITFMHKFYGLKLTELDFDMKSNFNSVLTGLKRLELYEKQVKGVVNSGSALVLI
;
A
#
# COMPACT_ATOMS: atom_id res chain seq x y z
N MET A 1 32.50 -32.82 -50.18
CA MET A 1 32.67 -31.74 -49.18
C MET A 1 31.46 -30.79 -49.10
N ARG A 2 30.91 -30.31 -50.22
CA ARG A 2 29.78 -29.34 -50.22
C ARG A 2 28.49 -29.83 -49.53
N ASN A 3 28.16 -31.12 -49.65
CA ASN A 3 26.98 -31.70 -48.99
C ASN A 3 27.15 -31.88 -47.47
N VAL A 4 28.37 -32.06 -46.99
CA VAL A 4 28.67 -32.22 -45.55
C VAL A 4 28.52 -30.88 -44.83
N VAL A 5 28.93 -29.79 -45.47
CA VAL A 5 28.77 -28.42 -44.94
C VAL A 5 27.29 -28.04 -44.83
N TYR A 6 26.46 -28.41 -45.81
CA TYR A 6 25.02 -28.15 -45.76
C TYR A 6 24.32 -28.89 -44.61
N ILE A 7 24.70 -30.15 -44.37
CA ILE A 7 24.14 -30.95 -43.27
C ILE A 7 24.56 -30.35 -41.92
N ILE A 8 25.83 -29.96 -41.77
CA ILE A 8 26.33 -29.34 -40.54
C ILE A 8 25.66 -27.97 -40.30
N CYS A 9 25.53 -27.13 -41.33
CA CYS A 9 24.84 -25.85 -41.20
C CYS A 9 23.35 -26.03 -40.86
N SER A 10 22.66 -26.98 -41.48
CA SER A 10 21.26 -27.28 -41.15
C SER A 10 21.10 -27.81 -39.72
N PHE A 11 22.07 -28.59 -39.23
CA PHE A 11 22.06 -29.10 -37.86
C PHE A 11 22.35 -28.00 -36.83
N ILE A 12 23.25 -27.06 -37.14
CA ILE A 12 23.52 -25.88 -36.30
C ILE A 12 22.31 -24.94 -36.26
N VAL A 13 21.63 -24.72 -37.40
CA VAL A 13 20.40 -23.90 -37.44
C VAL A 13 19.29 -24.57 -36.64
N LEU A 14 19.12 -25.90 -36.75
CA LEU A 14 18.16 -26.64 -35.93
C LEU A 14 18.52 -26.64 -34.45
N LEU A 15 19.80 -26.74 -34.09
CA LEU A 15 20.27 -26.60 -32.70
C LEU A 15 20.04 -25.18 -32.17
N LEU A 16 20.25 -24.14 -32.97
CA LEU A 16 19.99 -22.75 -32.57
C LEU A 16 18.49 -22.47 -32.43
N ILE A 17 17.65 -23.06 -33.28
CA ILE A 17 16.19 -23.00 -33.16
C ILE A 17 15.75 -23.78 -31.91
N TRP A 18 16.29 -24.97 -31.68
CA TRP A 18 15.94 -25.80 -30.53
C TRP A 18 16.38 -25.17 -29.20
N HIS A 19 17.59 -24.60 -29.15
CA HIS A 19 18.10 -23.92 -27.97
C HIS A 19 17.37 -22.59 -27.67
N ASN A 20 16.78 -21.95 -28.70
CA ASN A 20 15.91 -20.77 -28.53
C ASN A 20 14.46 -21.11 -28.17
N TYR A 21 14.01 -22.36 -28.35
CA TYR A 21 12.64 -22.78 -28.02
C TYR A 21 12.49 -23.33 -26.59
N GLU A 22 13.58 -23.56 -25.86
CA GLU A 22 13.55 -24.33 -24.62
C GLU A 22 13.14 -23.56 -23.34
N TRP A 23 12.69 -22.30 -23.43
CA TRP A 23 12.34 -21.51 -22.25
C TRP A 23 11.07 -20.65 -22.40
N CYS A 24 10.04 -21.17 -23.09
CA CYS A 24 8.68 -20.72 -22.76
C CYS A 24 8.14 -21.62 -21.64
N PRO A 25 8.20 -21.21 -20.36
CA PRO A 25 7.52 -21.95 -19.31
C PRO A 25 6.05 -22.09 -19.71
N THR A 26 5.55 -23.32 -19.72
CA THR A 26 4.11 -23.56 -19.92
C THR A 26 3.37 -22.77 -18.85
N PRO A 27 2.38 -21.94 -19.23
CA PRO A 27 1.63 -21.17 -18.26
C PRO A 27 0.97 -22.11 -17.25
N ASN A 28 0.89 -21.67 -15.99
CA ASN A 28 0.12 -22.38 -14.99
C ASN A 28 -1.35 -22.36 -15.40
N ILE A 29 -2.05 -23.49 -15.27
CA ILE A 29 -3.48 -23.56 -15.57
C ILE A 29 -4.25 -23.43 -14.26
N LEU A 30 -5.13 -22.44 -14.19
CA LEU A 30 -6.14 -22.31 -13.15
C LEU A 30 -7.48 -22.81 -13.69
N GLU A 31 -7.78 -24.07 -13.42
CA GLU A 31 -9.09 -24.65 -13.76
C GLU A 31 -10.15 -24.10 -12.80
N TYR A 32 -11.18 -23.47 -13.35
CA TYR A 32 -12.31 -22.98 -12.56
C TYR A 32 -13.57 -23.82 -12.84
N LYS A 33 -14.30 -24.13 -11.76
CA LYS A 33 -15.67 -24.67 -11.83
C LYS A 33 -16.62 -23.59 -11.32
N GLU A 34 -17.73 -23.41 -12.01
CA GLU A 34 -18.73 -22.39 -11.67
C GLU A 34 -19.33 -22.68 -10.30
N VAL A 35 -19.06 -21.80 -9.33
CA VAL A 35 -19.63 -21.86 -7.98
C VAL A 35 -20.58 -20.67 -7.82
N LEU A 36 -21.70 -20.88 -7.12
CA LEU A 36 -22.60 -19.80 -6.74
C LEU A 36 -21.81 -18.75 -5.94
N ALA A 37 -21.73 -17.54 -6.48
CA ALA A 37 -21.03 -16.43 -5.83
C ALA A 37 -21.71 -16.13 -4.49
N GLU A 38 -20.98 -16.31 -3.38
CA GLU A 38 -21.43 -15.81 -2.09
C GLU A 38 -21.37 -14.27 -2.11
N GLU A 39 -22.51 -13.64 -1.84
CA GLU A 39 -22.57 -12.22 -1.52
C GLU A 39 -21.82 -11.99 -0.20
N SER A 40 -20.56 -11.59 -0.28
CA SER A 40 -19.86 -11.00 0.84
C SER A 40 -19.43 -9.60 0.44
N THR A 41 -19.93 -8.60 1.16
CA THR A 41 -19.58 -7.20 0.94
C THR A 41 -18.20 -6.95 1.56
N HIS A 42 -17.12 -7.07 0.78
CA HIS A 42 -15.74 -6.77 1.24
C HIS A 42 -15.46 -5.27 1.45
N ARG A 43 -16.50 -4.45 1.59
CA ARG A 43 -16.41 -3.00 1.83
C ARG A 43 -15.73 -2.66 3.15
N ASN A 44 -15.80 -3.57 4.13
CA ASN A 44 -15.21 -3.37 5.47
C ASN A 44 -13.76 -3.87 5.58
N CYS A 45 -13.13 -4.22 4.45
CA CYS A 45 -11.73 -4.61 4.46
C CYS A 45 -10.81 -3.41 4.72
N SER A 46 -9.90 -3.61 5.66
CA SER A 46 -8.80 -2.71 6.01
C SER A 46 -7.52 -3.53 6.13
N LEU A 47 -6.37 -2.85 6.20
CA LEU A 47 -5.07 -3.52 6.37
C LEU A 47 -5.07 -4.48 7.57
N PRO A 48 -5.61 -4.11 8.75
CA PRO A 48 -5.63 -5.04 9.88
C PRO A 48 -6.67 -6.18 9.79
N SER A 49 -7.71 -6.06 8.94
CA SER A 49 -8.83 -7.02 8.92
C SER A 49 -8.76 -8.03 7.76
N CYS A 50 -8.29 -7.60 6.59
CA CYS A 50 -8.28 -8.43 5.38
C CYS A 50 -6.87 -8.74 4.85
N PHE A 51 -5.83 -8.17 5.46
CA PHE A 51 -4.44 -8.34 5.06
C PHE A 51 -3.59 -8.85 6.23
N ASP A 52 -2.73 -9.83 5.96
CA ASP A 52 -1.83 -10.43 6.93
C ASP A 52 -0.55 -9.59 7.06
N LEU A 53 -0.60 -8.59 7.94
CA LEU A 53 0.55 -7.71 8.21
C LEU A 53 1.75 -8.47 8.79
N GLN A 54 1.56 -9.64 9.41
CA GLN A 54 2.67 -10.38 10.04
C GLN A 54 3.68 -10.88 9.01
N ARG A 55 3.23 -11.23 7.80
CA ARG A 55 4.13 -11.63 6.69
C ARG A 55 5.05 -10.51 6.24
N CYS A 56 4.60 -9.27 6.35
CA CYS A 56 5.38 -8.09 5.95
C CYS A 56 6.39 -7.66 7.01
N ILE A 57 6.20 -8.11 8.24
CA ILE A 57 7.03 -7.81 9.41
C ILE A 57 8.30 -8.70 9.46
N LEU A 58 8.37 -9.78 8.69
CA LEU A 58 9.54 -10.67 8.70
C LEU A 58 10.80 -10.04 8.08
N ASN A 59 10.64 -9.08 7.15
CA ASN A 59 11.73 -8.36 6.50
C ASN A 59 11.46 -6.85 6.48
N TYR A 60 11.86 -6.13 7.53
CA TYR A 60 11.53 -4.71 7.72
C TYR A 60 12.20 -3.75 6.73
N ASP A 61 13.29 -4.15 6.10
CA ASP A 61 14.06 -3.27 5.24
C ASP A 61 13.44 -3.15 3.84
N ASN A 62 12.72 -4.17 3.38
CA ASN A 62 12.17 -4.22 2.03
C ASN A 62 10.85 -5.00 1.97
N LEU A 63 9.92 -4.53 1.14
CA LEU A 63 8.75 -5.33 0.78
C LEU A 63 9.19 -6.54 -0.03
N ASN A 64 8.72 -7.72 0.37
CA ASN A 64 8.93 -8.96 -0.38
C ASN A 64 7.68 -9.28 -1.20
N VAL A 65 7.85 -9.58 -2.48
CA VAL A 65 6.75 -9.86 -3.40
C VAL A 65 6.93 -11.25 -4.00
N PHE A 66 5.94 -12.11 -3.85
CA PHE A 66 5.85 -13.31 -4.65
C PHE A 66 5.15 -12.96 -5.97
N ILE A 67 5.88 -13.08 -7.08
CA ILE A 67 5.33 -12.89 -8.41
C ILE A 67 4.94 -14.27 -8.93
N GLU A 68 3.63 -14.57 -8.95
CA GLU A 68 3.13 -15.86 -9.47
C GLU A 68 3.52 -15.99 -10.95
N PRO A 69 3.94 -17.18 -11.44
CA PRO A 69 4.16 -17.40 -12.87
C PRO A 69 2.92 -17.06 -13.69
N LEU A 70 3.09 -16.79 -14.99
CA LEU A 70 1.95 -16.49 -15.87
C LEU A 70 0.92 -17.62 -15.79
N THR A 71 -0.33 -17.25 -15.55
CA THR A 71 -1.42 -18.19 -15.30
C THR A 71 -2.53 -17.96 -16.31
N GLU A 72 -2.96 -19.03 -16.97
CA GLU A 72 -4.14 -19.04 -17.81
C GLU A 72 -5.34 -19.55 -17.01
N VAL A 73 -6.50 -18.93 -17.19
CA VAL A 73 -7.76 -19.36 -16.60
C VAL A 73 -8.50 -20.19 -17.64
N GLU A 74 -8.84 -21.43 -17.28
CA GLU A 74 -9.54 -22.35 -18.16
C GLU A 74 -10.93 -22.69 -17.64
N ARG A 75 -11.86 -22.87 -18.59
CA ARG A 75 -13.19 -23.44 -18.37
C ARG A 75 -13.39 -24.59 -19.34
N GLU A 76 -13.59 -25.80 -18.81
CA GLU A 76 -13.87 -27.00 -19.62
C GLU A 76 -12.81 -27.23 -20.73
N GLY A 77 -11.54 -26.93 -20.43
CA GLY A 77 -10.42 -27.05 -21.38
C GLY A 77 -10.30 -25.90 -22.38
N VAL A 78 -11.08 -24.83 -22.23
CA VAL A 78 -10.98 -23.61 -23.05
C VAL A 78 -10.36 -22.49 -22.22
N VAL A 79 -9.26 -21.91 -22.70
CA VAL A 79 -8.64 -20.73 -22.11
C VAL A 79 -9.57 -19.53 -22.30
N ILE A 80 -10.02 -18.96 -21.18
CA ILE A 80 -10.89 -17.80 -21.12
C ILE A 80 -10.16 -16.55 -20.61
N SER A 81 -8.98 -16.71 -20.01
CA SER A 81 -8.16 -15.57 -19.65
C SER A 81 -7.60 -14.87 -20.88
N PRO A 82 -7.48 -13.54 -20.83
CA PRO A 82 -6.78 -12.80 -21.85
C PRO A 82 -5.30 -13.19 -21.96
N THR A 83 -4.73 -13.06 -23.17
CA THR A 83 -3.27 -13.06 -23.33
C THR A 83 -2.66 -11.89 -22.54
N PRO A 84 -1.55 -12.13 -21.81
CA PRO A 84 -0.83 -11.09 -21.07
C PRO A 84 -0.49 -9.88 -21.95
N SER A 85 -0.88 -8.70 -21.50
CA SER A 85 -0.51 -7.43 -22.15
C SER A 85 0.95 -7.07 -21.88
N ARG A 86 1.50 -6.19 -22.72
CA ARG A 86 2.85 -5.66 -22.54
C ARG A 86 2.95 -4.90 -21.22
N GLU A 87 1.95 -4.09 -20.90
CA GLU A 87 1.86 -3.28 -19.70
C GLU A 87 1.88 -4.15 -18.43
N PHE A 88 1.21 -5.31 -18.46
CA PHE A 88 1.24 -6.27 -17.36
C PHE A 88 2.63 -6.88 -17.17
N LEU A 89 3.32 -7.22 -18.26
CA LEU A 89 4.70 -7.71 -18.20
C LEU A 89 5.66 -6.64 -17.66
N GLU A 90 5.49 -5.37 -18.06
CA GLU A 90 6.27 -4.25 -17.54
C GLU A 90 6.06 -4.04 -16.03
N ILE A 91 4.84 -4.21 -15.52
CA ILE A 91 4.56 -4.18 -14.07
C ILE A 91 5.31 -5.31 -13.37
N ARG A 92 5.23 -6.54 -13.90
CA ARG A 92 5.89 -7.71 -13.30
C ARG A 92 7.41 -7.54 -13.28
N GLU A 93 7.99 -7.04 -14.36
CA GLU A 93 9.42 -6.73 -14.44
C GLU A 93 9.82 -5.64 -13.43
N ALA A 94 8.99 -4.60 -13.29
CA ALA A 94 9.23 -3.53 -12.31
C ALA A 94 9.28 -4.03 -10.87
N LEU A 95 8.51 -5.09 -10.57
CA LEU A 95 8.44 -5.69 -9.24
C LEU A 95 9.48 -6.78 -9.01
N ALA A 96 10.26 -7.17 -10.03
CA ALA A 96 11.28 -8.20 -9.92
C ALA A 96 12.36 -7.88 -8.87
N SER A 97 12.64 -6.59 -8.61
CA SER A 97 13.57 -6.17 -7.55
C SER A 97 13.09 -6.49 -6.14
N TYR A 98 11.79 -6.73 -5.96
CA TYR A 98 11.17 -7.12 -4.70
C TYR A 98 10.93 -8.63 -4.62
N GLN A 99 11.28 -9.40 -5.66
CA GLN A 99 10.84 -10.77 -5.82
C GLN A 99 11.48 -11.72 -4.81
N VAL A 100 10.64 -12.58 -4.22
CA VAL A 100 11.07 -13.77 -3.47
C VAL A 100 10.66 -15.04 -4.20
N GLN A 101 11.42 -16.12 -3.99
CA GLN A 101 11.20 -17.40 -4.67
C GLN A 101 10.06 -18.23 -4.06
N ARG A 102 9.84 -18.09 -2.75
CA ARG A 102 8.86 -18.88 -2.00
C ARG A 102 7.71 -18.00 -1.51
N LEU A 103 6.51 -18.55 -1.51
CA LEU A 103 5.30 -17.83 -1.12
C LEU A 103 5.31 -17.43 0.36
N GLU A 104 5.87 -18.28 1.22
CA GLU A 104 5.98 -18.03 2.66
C GLU A 104 6.90 -16.86 3.03
N ASP A 105 7.82 -16.48 2.15
CA ASP A 105 8.76 -15.38 2.37
C ASP A 105 8.18 -14.02 1.92
N ALA A 106 6.97 -14.02 1.34
CA ALA A 106 6.38 -12.86 0.68
C ALA A 106 5.41 -12.09 1.57
N CYS A 107 5.56 -10.77 1.56
CA CYS A 107 4.56 -9.84 2.10
C CYS A 107 3.37 -9.72 1.16
N PHE A 108 3.62 -9.57 -0.14
CA PHE A 108 2.60 -9.39 -1.17
C PHE A 108 2.63 -10.52 -2.19
N VAL A 109 1.48 -10.78 -2.82
CA VAL A 109 1.36 -11.67 -3.96
C VAL A 109 0.86 -10.89 -5.17
N VAL A 110 1.56 -11.00 -6.29
CA VAL A 110 1.11 -10.48 -7.59
C VAL A 110 0.65 -11.67 -8.43
N PRO A 111 -0.65 -11.72 -8.79
CA PRO A 111 -1.22 -12.77 -9.64
C PRO A 111 -0.50 -13.00 -10.97
N GLY A 112 -0.64 -14.22 -11.49
CA GLY A 112 -0.19 -14.62 -12.82
C GLY A 112 -1.11 -14.19 -13.97
N VAL A 113 -2.33 -13.75 -13.64
CA VAL A 113 -3.37 -13.35 -14.61
C VAL A 113 -3.36 -11.83 -14.82
N ASP A 114 -3.49 -11.40 -16.07
CA ASP A 114 -3.56 -9.98 -16.43
C ASP A 114 -4.96 -9.39 -16.17
N PHE A 115 -5.10 -8.64 -15.08
CA PHE A 115 -6.33 -7.94 -14.70
C PHE A 115 -6.34 -6.44 -15.03
N LEU A 116 -5.39 -5.95 -15.85
CA LEU A 116 -5.29 -4.50 -16.14
C LEU A 116 -6.51 -3.94 -16.86
N ASN A 117 -7.26 -4.78 -17.57
CA ASN A 117 -8.50 -4.39 -18.23
C ASN A 117 -9.60 -5.41 -17.94
N LEU A 118 -10.43 -5.10 -16.94
CA LEU A 118 -11.54 -5.93 -16.50
C LEU A 118 -12.64 -6.08 -17.55
N ASN A 119 -12.71 -5.19 -18.55
CA ASN A 119 -13.66 -5.34 -19.65
C ASN A 119 -13.35 -6.55 -20.56
N ARG A 120 -12.16 -7.18 -20.40
CA ARG A 120 -11.80 -8.44 -21.06
C ARG A 120 -12.37 -9.67 -20.34
N PHE A 121 -12.99 -9.49 -19.18
CA PHE A 121 -13.58 -10.56 -18.37
C PHE A 121 -15.09 -10.37 -18.26
N SER A 122 -15.85 -11.47 -18.26
CA SER A 122 -17.24 -11.42 -17.82
C SER A 122 -17.31 -11.32 -16.29
N THR A 123 -18.38 -10.73 -15.77
CA THR A 123 -18.61 -10.63 -14.31
C THR A 123 -18.56 -11.99 -13.62
N VAL A 124 -19.07 -13.03 -14.27
CA VAL A 124 -19.07 -14.41 -13.76
C VAL A 124 -17.64 -14.93 -13.63
N VAL A 125 -16.80 -14.73 -14.65
CA VAL A 125 -15.40 -15.18 -14.63
C VAL A 125 -14.62 -14.40 -13.57
N TRP A 126 -14.77 -13.08 -13.53
CA TRP A 126 -14.14 -12.22 -12.52
C TRP A 126 -14.44 -12.69 -11.10
N ASN A 127 -15.72 -12.88 -10.75
CA ASN A 127 -16.12 -13.27 -9.40
C ASN A 127 -15.57 -14.65 -9.00
N ASN A 128 -15.62 -15.62 -9.92
CA ASN A 128 -15.10 -16.97 -9.65
C ASN A 128 -13.57 -16.95 -9.47
N VAL A 129 -12.86 -16.25 -10.35
CA VAL A 129 -11.41 -16.11 -10.25
C VAL A 129 -11.05 -15.42 -8.93
N MET A 130 -11.71 -14.33 -8.57
CA MET A 130 -11.46 -13.64 -7.29
C MET A 130 -11.75 -14.52 -6.07
N SER A 131 -12.75 -15.40 -6.13
CA SER A 131 -13.01 -16.39 -5.08
C SER A 131 -11.85 -17.38 -4.91
N LEU A 132 -11.26 -17.86 -6.01
CA LEU A 132 -10.07 -18.72 -5.97
C LEU A 132 -8.85 -17.98 -5.41
N TYR A 133 -8.60 -16.74 -5.87
CA TYR A 133 -7.52 -15.92 -5.35
C TYR A 133 -7.68 -15.63 -3.87
N ARG A 134 -8.92 -15.39 -3.40
CA ARG A 134 -9.23 -15.20 -1.97
C ARG A 134 -8.84 -16.41 -1.13
N GLN A 135 -9.14 -17.62 -1.60
CA GLN A 135 -8.81 -18.85 -0.88
C GLN A 135 -7.29 -19.12 -0.89
N LYS A 136 -6.62 -18.77 -1.99
CA LYS A 136 -5.19 -19.06 -2.21
C LYS A 136 -4.27 -18.02 -1.58
N TYR A 137 -4.66 -16.75 -1.58
CA TYR A 137 -3.79 -15.61 -1.26
C TYR A 137 -4.51 -14.54 -0.43
N GLN A 138 -4.04 -14.33 0.79
CA GLN A 138 -4.56 -13.29 1.69
C GLN A 138 -4.05 -11.89 1.31
N ASN A 139 -2.79 -11.78 0.87
CA ASN A 139 -2.11 -10.51 0.57
C ASN A 139 -1.94 -10.28 -0.95
N ALA A 140 -2.94 -10.68 -1.75
CA ALA A 140 -2.91 -10.45 -3.19
C ALA A 140 -3.17 -8.97 -3.53
N VAL A 141 -2.40 -8.45 -4.50
CA VAL A 141 -2.58 -7.11 -5.08
C VAL A 141 -2.97 -7.24 -6.54
N ILE A 142 -4.11 -6.66 -6.90
CA ILE A 142 -4.62 -6.64 -8.28
C ILE A 142 -4.40 -5.24 -8.85
N PHE A 143 -3.69 -5.16 -9.97
CA PHE A 143 -3.61 -3.93 -10.76
C PHE A 143 -4.75 -3.89 -11.76
N ASN A 144 -5.44 -2.75 -11.83
CA ASN A 144 -6.54 -2.52 -12.76
C ASN A 144 -6.51 -1.08 -13.31
N PHE A 145 -6.31 -0.93 -14.62
CA PHE A 145 -6.37 0.37 -15.28
C PHE A 145 -7.75 0.66 -15.89
N LEU A 146 -8.54 -0.36 -16.21
CA LEU A 146 -9.79 -0.21 -16.96
C LEU A 146 -10.88 -1.15 -16.46
N GLY A 147 -12.06 -0.56 -16.24
CA GLY A 147 -13.24 -1.26 -15.78
C GLY A 147 -13.39 -1.20 -14.26
N LEU A 148 -14.62 -1.36 -13.80
CA LEU A 148 -14.98 -1.34 -12.39
C LEU A 148 -15.29 -2.75 -11.93
N SER A 149 -14.92 -3.06 -10.68
CA SER A 149 -15.32 -4.28 -9.99
C SER A 149 -15.95 -3.92 -8.66
N GLU A 150 -16.89 -4.75 -8.21
CA GLU A 150 -17.32 -4.72 -6.80
C GLU A 150 -16.10 -4.97 -5.89
N PRO A 151 -16.13 -4.50 -4.63
CA PRO A 151 -15.04 -4.70 -3.70
C PRO A 151 -14.84 -6.20 -3.42
N VAL A 152 -13.60 -6.67 -3.54
CA VAL A 152 -13.19 -8.07 -3.30
C VAL A 152 -12.16 -8.12 -2.18
N GLN A 153 -11.94 -9.26 -1.53
CA GLN A 153 -10.94 -9.35 -0.45
C GLN A 153 -9.53 -8.88 -0.87
N PRO A 154 -8.97 -9.29 -2.03
CA PRO A 154 -7.68 -8.78 -2.50
C PRO A 154 -7.63 -7.26 -2.58
N LEU A 155 -6.44 -6.70 -2.43
CA LEU A 155 -6.19 -5.27 -2.51
C LEU A 155 -6.22 -4.82 -3.97
N ILE A 156 -6.95 -3.74 -4.27
CA ILE A 156 -7.04 -3.18 -5.62
C ILE A 156 -6.16 -1.93 -5.75
N ALA A 157 -5.21 -1.98 -6.68
CA ALA A 157 -4.56 -0.82 -7.25
C ALA A 157 -5.30 -0.45 -8.54
N GLY A 158 -6.29 0.45 -8.42
CA GLY A 158 -7.28 0.72 -9.46
C GLY A 158 -7.23 2.15 -9.98
N SER A 159 -7.44 2.35 -11.28
CA SER A 159 -7.48 3.69 -11.86
C SER A 159 -8.71 4.46 -11.41
N LEU A 160 -8.47 5.63 -10.77
CA LEU A 160 -9.48 6.61 -10.39
C LEU A 160 -10.76 6.00 -9.78
N LEU A 161 -10.59 5.25 -8.70
CA LEU A 161 -11.67 4.49 -8.09
C LEU A 161 -12.81 5.38 -7.56
N PRO A 162 -14.09 5.01 -7.79
CA PRO A 162 -15.22 5.63 -7.10
C PRO A 162 -15.10 5.45 -5.59
N LYS A 163 -15.44 6.49 -4.82
CA LYS A 163 -15.42 6.48 -3.35
C LYS A 163 -16.33 5.40 -2.75
N SER A 164 -17.38 5.00 -3.46
CA SER A 164 -18.28 3.92 -3.06
C SER A 164 -17.63 2.53 -3.12
N LEU A 165 -16.57 2.36 -3.92
CA LEU A 165 -15.86 1.11 -4.14
C LEU A 165 -14.45 1.12 -3.52
N TYR A 166 -13.87 2.31 -3.33
CA TYR A 166 -12.54 2.50 -2.75
C TYR A 166 -12.54 2.24 -1.23
N ARG A 167 -11.66 1.36 -0.77
CA ARG A 167 -11.42 1.14 0.67
C ARG A 167 -10.27 2.01 1.15
N PRO A 168 -10.51 3.04 1.97
CA PRO A 168 -9.48 3.97 2.41
C PRO A 168 -8.30 3.26 3.08
N GLN A 169 -7.08 3.67 2.71
CA GLN A 169 -5.80 3.13 3.22
C GLN A 169 -5.55 1.63 2.95
N PHE A 170 -6.54 0.92 2.40
CA PHE A 170 -6.39 -0.44 1.92
C PHE A 170 -6.09 -0.44 0.42
N ASP A 171 -7.02 0.03 -0.39
CA ASP A 171 -6.82 0.16 -1.84
C ASP A 171 -5.90 1.32 -2.20
N ILE A 172 -5.44 1.34 -3.45
CA ILE A 172 -4.65 2.45 -4.00
C ILE A 172 -5.34 2.95 -5.28
N SER A 173 -5.65 4.25 -5.31
CA SER A 173 -5.99 4.91 -6.56
C SER A 173 -4.71 5.15 -7.36
N ILE A 174 -4.61 4.55 -8.54
CA ILE A 174 -3.47 4.68 -9.46
C ILE A 174 -3.90 5.47 -10.70
N PRO A 175 -2.97 5.97 -11.53
CA PRO A 175 -3.34 6.66 -12.75
C PRO A 175 -3.69 5.69 -13.88
N PHE A 176 -4.44 6.20 -14.85
CA PHE A 176 -4.63 5.51 -16.12
C PHE A 176 -3.36 5.59 -16.96
N LEU A 177 -2.94 4.46 -17.52
CA LEU A 177 -1.79 4.42 -18.41
C LEU A 177 -2.21 4.77 -19.84
N LEU A 178 -1.65 5.85 -20.37
CA LEU A 178 -1.85 6.22 -21.77
C LEU A 178 -1.18 5.20 -22.71
N PRO A 179 -1.82 4.85 -23.84
CA PRO A 179 -1.18 4.03 -24.86
C PRO A 179 0.18 4.58 -25.31
N SER A 180 1.13 3.66 -25.52
CA SER A 180 2.49 4.00 -25.98
C SER A 180 2.47 4.77 -27.30
N GLY A 181 3.30 5.81 -27.42
CA GLY A 181 3.41 6.63 -28.64
C GLY A 181 2.54 7.90 -28.65
N LEU A 182 1.73 8.14 -27.61
CA LEU A 182 0.96 9.37 -27.44
C LEU A 182 1.77 10.54 -26.84
N SER A 183 3.11 10.49 -26.93
CA SER A 183 3.97 11.54 -26.40
C SER A 183 3.86 12.81 -27.24
N SER A 184 3.36 13.86 -26.60
CA SER A 184 3.37 15.26 -27.06
C SER A 184 4.77 15.70 -27.51
N GLN A 185 4.92 16.09 -28.78
CA GLN A 185 6.16 16.66 -29.35
C GLN A 185 5.95 18.07 -29.94
N SER A 186 4.80 18.66 -29.72
CA SER A 186 4.33 19.83 -30.47
C SER A 186 4.29 21.08 -29.59
N ASN A 187 5.00 22.12 -30.03
CA ASN A 187 4.86 23.48 -29.50
C ASN A 187 3.54 24.09 -29.99
N TYR A 188 2.41 23.64 -29.44
CA TYR A 188 1.13 24.28 -29.70
C TYR A 188 1.03 25.61 -28.96
N TYR A 189 0.63 26.65 -29.69
CA TYR A 189 0.22 27.91 -29.08
C TYR A 189 -1.10 27.68 -28.32
N ARG A 190 -1.12 28.01 -27.02
CA ARG A 190 -2.33 27.95 -26.19
C ARG A 190 -3.34 28.98 -26.71
N LYS A 191 -4.42 28.51 -27.35
CA LYS A 191 -5.49 29.34 -27.94
C LYS A 191 -6.79 29.25 -27.15
N ILE A 192 -7.02 28.11 -26.52
CA ILE A 192 -8.21 27.82 -25.74
C ILE A 192 -7.86 28.11 -24.28
N ASN A 193 -8.66 28.92 -23.59
CA ASN A 193 -8.40 29.16 -22.17
C ASN A 193 -8.89 27.97 -21.34
N LEU A 194 -10.13 27.54 -21.60
CA LEU A 194 -10.76 26.42 -20.92
C LEU A 194 -11.36 25.43 -21.91
N LEU A 195 -10.91 24.19 -21.86
CA LEU A 195 -11.56 23.08 -22.56
C LEU A 195 -12.59 22.40 -21.65
N ILE A 196 -13.76 22.10 -22.20
CA ILE A 196 -14.87 21.47 -21.50
C ILE A 196 -15.28 20.19 -22.23
N PRO A 197 -14.58 19.07 -22.00
CA PRO A 197 -15.00 17.76 -22.48
C PRO A 197 -16.24 17.30 -21.71
N THR A 198 -17.28 16.89 -22.43
CA THR A 198 -18.55 16.48 -21.81
C THR A 198 -19.35 15.57 -22.74
N SER A 199 -20.43 14.99 -22.24
CA SER A 199 -21.43 14.31 -23.06
C SER A 199 -22.49 15.31 -23.51
N ALA A 200 -22.99 15.18 -24.75
CA ALA A 200 -23.93 16.15 -25.34
C ALA A 200 -25.17 16.41 -24.48
N ASN A 201 -25.67 15.37 -23.81
CA ASN A 201 -26.87 15.43 -22.97
C ASN A 201 -26.64 16.10 -21.60
N GLN A 202 -25.39 16.37 -21.22
CA GLN A 202 -25.01 16.87 -19.89
C GLN A 202 -24.37 18.27 -19.93
N TYR A 203 -24.37 18.92 -21.10
CA TYR A 203 -23.75 20.23 -21.27
C TYR A 203 -24.75 21.38 -21.07
N GLU A 204 -24.40 22.31 -20.17
CA GLU A 204 -25.14 23.56 -19.94
C GLU A 204 -24.25 24.77 -20.31
N PRO A 205 -24.50 25.45 -21.45
CA PRO A 205 -23.63 26.53 -21.94
C PRO A 205 -23.44 27.69 -20.96
N LEU A 206 -24.54 28.13 -20.31
CA LEU A 206 -24.60 29.28 -19.41
C LEU A 206 -23.60 29.20 -18.24
N GLN A 207 -23.16 28.00 -17.87
CA GLN A 207 -22.25 27.77 -16.76
C GLN A 207 -20.84 28.34 -17.01
N PHE A 208 -20.44 28.51 -18.28
CA PHE A 208 -19.07 28.86 -18.65
C PHE A 208 -18.94 30.17 -19.45
N ASP A 209 -20.05 30.88 -19.71
CA ASP A 209 -20.08 32.13 -20.50
C ASP A 209 -19.17 33.24 -19.95
N SER A 210 -18.91 33.23 -18.65
CA SER A 210 -18.02 34.21 -18.00
C SER A 210 -16.53 33.98 -18.28
N ILE A 211 -16.17 32.88 -18.95
CA ILE A 211 -14.77 32.49 -19.18
C ILE A 211 -14.43 32.74 -20.65
N GLN A 212 -13.48 33.64 -20.86
CA GLN A 212 -13.02 33.98 -22.20
C GLN A 212 -12.40 32.77 -22.89
N ASN A 213 -12.72 32.55 -24.16
CA ASN A 213 -12.21 31.44 -24.98
C ASN A 213 -12.42 30.05 -24.36
N ALA A 214 -13.58 29.83 -23.73
CA ALA A 214 -14.02 28.50 -23.34
C ALA A 214 -14.56 27.72 -24.55
N GLN A 215 -14.17 26.45 -24.69
CA GLN A 215 -14.59 25.58 -25.79
C GLN A 215 -15.09 24.24 -25.25
N ALA A 216 -16.30 23.84 -25.65
CA ALA A 216 -16.85 22.52 -25.35
C ALA A 216 -16.59 21.53 -26.49
N ILE A 217 -16.23 20.31 -26.12
CA ILE A 217 -16.06 19.16 -27.03
C ILE A 217 -16.83 17.95 -26.48
N PHE A 218 -17.30 17.10 -27.37
CA PHE A 218 -18.30 16.08 -27.01
C PHE A 218 -17.77 14.67 -27.20
N SER A 219 -18.18 13.74 -26.34
CA SER A 219 -17.98 12.32 -26.59
C SER A 219 -18.70 11.89 -27.86
N CYS A 220 -18.03 11.10 -28.71
CA CYS A 220 -18.63 10.55 -29.92
C CYS A 220 -19.52 9.33 -29.61
N SER A 221 -20.42 9.01 -30.54
CA SER A 221 -21.15 7.74 -30.55
C SER A 221 -20.79 6.94 -31.82
N PRO A 222 -20.21 5.73 -31.72
CA PRO A 222 -19.76 5.06 -30.49
C PRO A 222 -18.55 5.79 -29.85
N PRO A 223 -18.36 5.62 -28.53
CA PRO A 223 -17.34 6.36 -27.81
C PRO A 223 -15.94 5.82 -28.13
N SER A 224 -14.95 6.72 -28.16
CA SER A 224 -13.54 6.43 -28.46
C SER A 224 -12.63 7.23 -27.53
N LEU A 225 -11.58 6.60 -27.03
CA LEU A 225 -10.69 7.15 -26.00
C LEU A 225 -10.02 8.48 -26.40
N LEU A 226 -9.63 8.60 -27.69
CA LEU A 226 -8.83 9.72 -28.21
C LEU A 226 -9.59 10.56 -29.24
N THR A 227 -10.87 10.28 -29.44
CA THR A 227 -11.68 10.94 -30.46
C THR A 227 -12.85 11.65 -29.82
N VAL A 228 -13.01 12.92 -30.16
CA VAL A 228 -14.14 13.76 -29.76
C VAL A 228 -14.88 14.27 -30.98
N CYS A 229 -16.10 14.72 -30.75
CA CYS A 229 -17.01 15.19 -31.78
C CYS A 229 -17.34 16.65 -31.51
N ASN A 230 -17.50 17.41 -32.60
CA ASN A 230 -17.90 18.80 -32.53
C ASN A 230 -19.41 18.90 -32.24
N HIS A 231 -19.84 19.87 -31.42
CA HIS A 231 -21.27 20.10 -31.19
C HIS A 231 -22.03 20.43 -32.47
N LYS A 232 -21.38 21.20 -33.36
CA LYS A 232 -22.01 21.74 -34.57
C LYS A 232 -22.16 20.67 -35.65
N ASP A 233 -21.30 19.66 -35.62
CA ASP A 233 -21.29 18.55 -36.56
C ASP A 233 -20.81 17.27 -35.85
N GLN A 234 -21.76 16.47 -35.35
CA GLN A 234 -21.47 15.22 -34.64
C GLN A 234 -20.80 14.15 -35.52
N LEU A 235 -20.72 14.36 -36.85
CA LEU A 235 -20.00 13.48 -37.77
C LEU A 235 -18.51 13.86 -37.87
N GLN A 236 -18.15 15.08 -37.50
CA GLN A 236 -16.77 15.54 -37.52
C GLN A 236 -16.02 15.03 -36.29
N ARG A 237 -15.19 14.00 -36.53
CA ARG A 237 -14.30 13.41 -35.53
C ARG A 237 -13.00 14.19 -35.46
N GLU A 238 -12.64 14.60 -34.26
CA GLU A 238 -11.47 15.41 -33.96
C GLU A 238 -10.59 14.72 -32.92
N ASN A 239 -9.30 15.08 -32.89
CA ASN A 239 -8.32 14.52 -31.96
C ASN A 239 -8.43 15.21 -30.59
N LEU A 240 -8.68 14.43 -29.54
CA LEU A 240 -8.77 14.93 -28.17
C LEU A 240 -7.45 15.56 -27.71
N ILE A 241 -6.32 14.95 -28.06
CA ILE A 241 -5.00 15.39 -27.59
C ILE A 241 -4.68 16.79 -28.12
N GLU A 242 -4.99 17.06 -29.39
CA GLU A 242 -4.77 18.37 -30.00
C GLU A 242 -5.53 19.48 -29.27
N HIS A 243 -6.79 19.22 -28.89
CA HIS A 243 -7.61 20.17 -28.12
C HIS A 243 -7.02 20.42 -26.74
N VAL A 244 -6.61 19.36 -26.04
CA VAL A 244 -5.98 19.48 -24.72
C VAL A 244 -4.67 20.26 -24.82
N GLU A 245 -3.81 19.98 -25.80
CA GLU A 245 -2.53 20.67 -26.01
C GLU A 245 -2.72 22.16 -26.38
N GLN A 246 -3.81 22.52 -27.04
CA GLN A 246 -4.14 23.91 -27.35
C GLN A 246 -4.75 24.69 -26.18
N SER A 247 -5.04 24.01 -25.06
CA SER A 247 -5.77 24.57 -23.93
C SER A 247 -4.88 24.92 -22.75
N VAL A 248 -5.18 26.01 -22.03
CA VAL A 248 -4.50 26.34 -20.77
C VAL A 248 -5.04 25.45 -19.64
N PHE A 249 -6.36 25.40 -19.52
CA PHE A 249 -7.08 24.59 -18.54
C PHE A 249 -7.98 23.57 -19.22
N VAL A 250 -8.23 22.43 -18.55
CA VAL A 250 -9.21 21.43 -18.98
C VAL A 250 -10.07 20.97 -17.82
N LEU A 251 -11.39 20.97 -17.99
CA LEU A 251 -12.32 20.43 -17.02
C LEU A 251 -12.30 18.90 -17.05
N ILE A 252 -12.15 18.29 -15.88
CA ILE A 252 -12.25 16.86 -15.65
C ILE A 252 -13.45 16.63 -14.74
N SER A 253 -14.51 16.08 -15.32
CA SER A 253 -15.79 15.82 -14.66
C SER A 253 -16.37 14.47 -15.10
N GLU A 254 -17.28 13.93 -14.29
CA GLU A 254 -18.00 12.67 -14.54
C GLU A 254 -18.87 12.71 -15.80
N SER A 255 -19.06 13.89 -16.39
CA SER A 255 -19.79 14.05 -17.64
C SER A 255 -19.04 13.55 -18.87
N PHE A 256 -17.74 13.27 -18.76
CA PHE A 256 -16.94 12.74 -19.85
C PHE A 256 -16.53 11.28 -19.61
N PRO A 257 -16.86 10.33 -20.51
CA PRO A 257 -16.64 8.89 -20.28
C PRO A 257 -15.18 8.42 -20.12
N TYR A 258 -14.21 9.25 -20.50
CA TYR A 258 -12.78 8.89 -20.54
C TYR A 258 -11.93 9.83 -19.66
N LEU A 259 -12.49 10.25 -18.54
CA LEU A 259 -11.91 11.27 -17.68
C LEU A 259 -10.57 10.83 -17.05
N GLU A 260 -10.31 9.52 -16.89
CA GLU A 260 -9.03 8.99 -16.39
C GLU A 260 -7.90 9.20 -17.40
N ALA A 261 -8.20 8.98 -18.68
CA ALA A 261 -7.28 9.28 -19.77
C ALA A 261 -7.09 10.78 -19.93
N LEU A 262 -8.16 11.57 -19.82
CA LEU A 262 -8.11 13.03 -19.89
C LEU A 262 -7.18 13.62 -18.81
N LEU A 263 -7.25 13.11 -17.57
CA LEU A 263 -6.34 13.50 -16.50
C LEU A 263 -4.89 13.24 -16.89
N SER A 264 -4.59 12.07 -17.44
CA SER A 264 -3.23 11.70 -17.82
C SER A 264 -2.72 12.53 -19.02
N ILE A 265 -3.57 12.78 -20.03
CA ILE A 265 -3.23 13.62 -21.21
C ILE A 265 -2.98 15.07 -20.78
N SER A 266 -3.78 15.60 -19.86
CA SER A 266 -3.63 16.97 -19.38
C SER A 266 -2.29 17.18 -18.67
N LEU A 267 -1.91 16.28 -17.78
CA LEU A 267 -0.62 16.34 -17.09
C LEU A 267 0.56 16.12 -18.07
N SER A 268 0.45 15.20 -19.02
CA SER A 268 1.52 14.94 -20.00
C SER A 268 1.78 16.12 -20.92
N SER A 269 0.72 16.83 -21.33
CA SER A 269 0.80 18.05 -22.17
C SER A 269 1.11 19.32 -21.37
N GLY A 270 0.98 19.27 -20.04
CA GLY A 270 1.09 20.43 -19.15
C GLY A 270 -0.12 21.35 -19.22
N THR A 271 -1.26 20.87 -19.70
CA THR A 271 -2.55 21.55 -19.54
C THR A 271 -3.02 21.38 -18.10
N ILE A 272 -3.43 22.47 -17.45
CA ILE A 272 -3.76 22.46 -16.03
C ILE A 272 -5.14 21.82 -15.82
N PRO A 273 -5.24 20.72 -15.06
CA PRO A 273 -6.53 20.12 -14.75
C PRO A 273 -7.36 21.02 -13.84
N ILE A 274 -8.64 21.17 -14.18
CA ILE A 274 -9.69 21.59 -13.25
C ILE A 274 -10.47 20.33 -12.91
N ILE A 275 -10.37 19.89 -11.66
CA ILE A 275 -10.90 18.60 -11.25
C ILE A 275 -12.18 18.80 -10.44
N HIS A 276 -13.31 18.36 -10.99
CA HIS A 276 -14.60 18.32 -10.31
C HIS A 276 -15.13 16.87 -10.27
N LEU A 277 -14.53 16.07 -9.38
CA LEU A 277 -14.80 14.64 -9.23
C LEU A 277 -15.16 14.30 -7.77
N PRO A 278 -16.30 14.77 -7.24
CA PRO A 278 -16.63 14.62 -5.82
C PRO A 278 -16.79 13.16 -5.39
N GLN A 279 -17.12 12.25 -6.31
CA GLN A 279 -17.32 10.82 -6.01
C GLN A 279 -16.12 9.94 -6.33
N HIS A 280 -14.95 10.49 -6.67
CA HIS A 280 -13.77 9.71 -7.06
C HIS A 280 -12.57 10.03 -6.16
N VAL A 281 -11.62 9.10 -6.12
CA VAL A 281 -10.34 9.26 -5.41
C VAL A 281 -9.24 9.49 -6.43
N LEU A 282 -8.52 10.61 -6.31
CA LEU A 282 -7.46 10.97 -7.24
C LEU A 282 -6.26 10.00 -7.14
N PRO A 283 -5.51 9.80 -8.23
CA PRO A 283 -4.35 8.92 -8.21
C PRO A 283 -3.29 9.39 -7.21
N PHE A 284 -2.72 8.44 -6.48
CA PHE A 284 -1.59 8.65 -5.56
C PHE A 284 -1.73 9.90 -4.67
N THR A 285 -2.89 10.14 -4.06
CA THR A 285 -3.12 11.25 -3.11
C THR A 285 -2.13 11.29 -1.94
N GLU A 286 -1.47 10.17 -1.65
CA GLU A 286 -0.43 10.04 -0.61
C GLU A 286 0.99 10.41 -1.09
N LEU A 287 1.16 10.62 -2.40
CA LEU A 287 2.39 11.06 -3.04
C LEU A 287 2.26 12.45 -3.67
N ILE A 288 1.07 12.77 -4.18
CA ILE A 288 0.80 13.96 -5.01
C ILE A 288 -0.07 14.94 -4.25
N ASP A 289 0.45 16.16 -4.08
CA ASP A 289 -0.32 17.30 -3.60
C ASP A 289 -1.07 17.94 -4.78
N TRP A 290 -2.29 17.46 -5.01
CA TRP A 290 -3.13 17.88 -6.15
C TRP A 290 -3.45 19.37 -6.16
N GLN A 291 -3.44 20.07 -5.01
CA GLN A 291 -3.69 21.51 -4.95
C GLN A 291 -2.61 22.35 -5.63
N LYS A 292 -1.40 21.79 -5.80
CA LYS A 292 -0.28 22.49 -6.46
C LYS A 292 -0.28 22.35 -7.98
N ILE A 293 -1.04 21.41 -8.53
CA ILE A 293 -1.01 21.08 -9.97
C ILE A 293 -2.37 21.18 -10.64
N ALA A 294 -3.46 21.31 -9.88
CA ALA A 294 -4.82 21.36 -10.39
C ALA A 294 -5.67 22.35 -9.61
N LEU A 295 -6.72 22.87 -10.26
CA LEU A 295 -7.76 23.66 -9.59
C LEU A 295 -8.88 22.72 -9.12
N LEU A 296 -9.27 22.86 -7.85
CA LEU A 296 -10.25 22.00 -7.19
C LEU A 296 -11.48 22.82 -6.77
N PRO A 297 -12.37 23.19 -7.73
CA PRO A 297 -13.59 23.93 -7.42
C PRO A 297 -14.51 23.16 -6.47
N MET A 298 -14.98 23.83 -5.41
CA MET A 298 -16.15 23.35 -4.65
C MET A 298 -17.41 23.35 -5.52
N THR A 299 -17.59 24.37 -6.34
CA THR A 299 -18.69 24.52 -7.30
C THR A 299 -18.16 25.05 -8.63
N LEU A 300 -18.76 24.64 -9.75
CA LEU A 300 -18.35 25.14 -11.07
C LEU A 300 -18.59 26.64 -11.25
N SER A 301 -19.50 27.23 -10.47
CA SER A 301 -19.76 28.69 -10.48
C SER A 301 -18.58 29.54 -9.96
N SER A 302 -17.67 28.97 -9.17
CA SER A 302 -16.48 29.69 -8.69
C SER A 302 -15.31 29.66 -9.67
N LEU A 303 -15.44 28.91 -10.77
CA LEU A 303 -14.36 28.65 -11.71
C LEU A 303 -13.76 29.92 -12.32
N SER A 304 -14.61 30.84 -12.77
CA SER A 304 -14.16 32.09 -13.38
C SER A 304 -13.32 32.92 -12.41
N LYS A 305 -13.69 32.97 -11.12
CA LYS A 305 -12.91 33.67 -10.10
C LYS A 305 -11.54 33.03 -9.87
N MET A 306 -11.47 31.70 -9.80
CA MET A 306 -10.21 30.99 -9.59
C MET A 306 -9.27 31.10 -10.79
N ILE A 307 -9.79 30.98 -12.01
CA ILE A 307 -8.97 31.15 -13.23
C ILE A 307 -8.44 32.59 -13.30
N ASN A 308 -9.29 33.59 -13.03
CA ASN A 308 -8.90 34.99 -13.11
C ASN A 308 -7.98 35.45 -11.97
N SER A 309 -7.89 34.70 -10.86
CA SER A 309 -6.98 35.03 -9.76
C SER A 309 -5.54 34.59 -10.02
N LEU A 310 -5.32 33.68 -10.98
CA LEU A 310 -4.00 33.15 -11.27
C LEU A 310 -3.22 34.10 -12.16
N ASP A 311 -1.96 34.34 -11.82
CA ASP A 311 -1.04 35.04 -12.70
C ASP A 311 -0.36 34.10 -13.72
N LYS A 312 0.37 34.68 -14.67
CA LYS A 312 1.05 33.90 -15.73
C LYS A 312 2.13 32.97 -15.17
N LYS A 313 2.80 33.37 -14.09
CA LYS A 313 3.88 32.59 -13.48
C LYS A 313 3.30 31.39 -12.75
N GLU A 314 2.22 31.57 -12.00
CA GLU A 314 1.50 30.49 -11.34
C GLU A 314 1.01 29.45 -12.36
N ILE A 315 0.44 29.90 -13.49
CA ILE A 315 0.04 29.01 -14.59
C ILE A 315 1.24 28.23 -15.15
N GLU A 316 2.38 28.89 -15.38
CA GLU A 316 3.59 28.24 -15.88
C GLU A 316 4.16 27.22 -14.86
N ASP A 317 4.21 27.60 -13.59
CA ASP A 317 4.69 26.74 -12.50
C ASP A 317 3.80 25.50 -12.33
N MET A 318 2.47 25.67 -12.32
CA MET A 318 1.50 24.56 -12.28
C MET A 318 1.64 23.63 -13.50
N SER A 319 1.80 24.20 -14.70
CA SER A 319 2.00 23.44 -15.94
C SER A 319 3.27 22.59 -15.90
N ASN A 320 4.39 23.19 -15.48
CA ASN A 320 5.68 22.51 -15.37
C ASN A 320 5.69 21.44 -14.28
N LEU A 321 5.06 21.73 -13.14
CA LEU A 321 4.91 20.76 -12.06
C LEU A 321 4.01 19.59 -12.49
N GLY A 322 2.91 19.84 -13.19
CA GLY A 322 2.03 18.80 -13.74
C GLY A 322 2.77 17.83 -14.68
N ARG A 323 3.59 18.35 -15.60
CA ARG A 323 4.44 17.50 -16.47
C ARG A 323 5.47 16.70 -15.69
N THR A 324 6.03 17.30 -14.65
CA THR A 324 6.97 16.61 -13.76
C THR A 324 6.28 15.45 -13.07
N ILE A 325 5.10 15.67 -12.49
CA ILE A 325 4.27 14.64 -11.85
C ILE A 325 3.90 13.52 -12.83
N TYR A 326 3.53 13.84 -14.07
CA TYR A 326 3.28 12.83 -15.09
C TYR A 326 4.51 11.95 -15.33
N ARG A 327 5.68 12.56 -15.53
CA ARG A 327 6.93 11.84 -15.76
C ARG A 327 7.33 10.97 -14.56
N THR A 328 7.17 11.48 -13.34
CA THR A 328 7.61 10.77 -12.12
C THR A 328 6.64 9.72 -11.63
N HIS A 329 5.34 9.81 -11.96
CA HIS A 329 4.33 8.92 -11.40
C HIS A 329 3.45 8.17 -12.42
N PHE A 330 3.23 8.69 -13.64
CA PHE A 330 2.19 8.17 -14.55
C PHE A 330 2.77 7.58 -15.85
N SER A 331 4.01 7.94 -16.22
CA SER A 331 4.50 7.82 -17.60
C SER A 331 4.72 6.41 -18.15
N SER A 332 4.69 5.36 -17.32
CA SER A 332 4.78 3.96 -17.76
C SER A 332 4.18 3.01 -16.73
N ALA A 333 3.82 1.79 -17.15
CA ALA A 333 3.33 0.74 -16.26
C ALA A 333 4.35 0.42 -15.15
N LYS A 334 5.64 0.40 -15.53
CA LYS A 334 6.76 0.24 -14.60
C LYS A 334 6.80 1.31 -13.51
N ILE A 335 6.68 2.58 -13.89
CA ILE A 335 6.68 3.69 -12.93
C ILE A 335 5.46 3.60 -12.03
N ILE A 336 4.27 3.32 -12.58
CA ILE A 336 3.05 3.17 -11.80
C ILE A 336 3.21 2.06 -10.75
N ALA A 337 3.72 0.88 -11.14
CA ALA A 337 3.98 -0.22 -10.21
C ALA A 337 4.95 0.19 -9.08
N GLN A 338 6.05 0.87 -9.41
CA GLN A 338 7.00 1.37 -8.42
C GLN A 338 6.38 2.36 -7.45
N GLN A 339 5.55 3.31 -7.94
CA GLN A 339 4.88 4.27 -7.07
C GLN A 339 3.80 3.62 -6.20
N THR A 340 3.07 2.63 -6.71
CA THR A 340 2.16 1.80 -5.92
C THR A 340 2.90 1.13 -4.76
N PHE A 341 4.08 0.56 -5.00
CA PHE A 341 4.89 -0.03 -3.94
C PHE A 341 5.54 1.00 -3.01
N ASN A 342 5.88 2.20 -3.48
CA ASN A 342 6.28 3.30 -2.60
C ASN A 342 5.16 3.69 -1.63
N VAL A 343 3.91 3.69 -2.09
CA VAL A 343 2.75 3.90 -1.21
C VAL A 343 2.64 2.78 -0.18
N PHE A 344 2.76 1.51 -0.59
CA PHE A 344 2.75 0.41 0.37
C PHE A 344 3.88 0.47 1.38
N GLU A 345 5.10 0.84 0.95
CA GLU A 345 6.22 1.05 1.87
C GLU A 345 5.87 2.11 2.92
N LYS A 346 5.24 3.22 2.54
CA LYS A 346 4.78 4.24 3.51
C LYS A 346 3.75 3.68 4.49
N ARG A 347 2.78 2.90 4.01
CA ARG A 347 1.67 2.37 4.82
C ARG A 347 2.10 1.24 5.77
N ILE A 348 2.99 0.36 5.30
CA ILE A 348 3.32 -0.91 5.97
C ILE A 348 4.69 -0.85 6.65
N LEU A 349 5.66 -0.14 6.05
CA LEU A 349 7.03 0.01 6.55
C LEU A 349 7.37 1.50 6.85
N PRO A 350 6.59 2.20 7.69
CA PRO A 350 6.70 3.66 7.85
C PRO A 350 8.10 4.12 8.30
N THR A 351 8.86 3.24 8.92
CA THR A 351 10.17 3.56 9.51
C THR A 351 11.30 3.62 8.48
N LYS A 352 11.26 2.81 7.42
CA LYS A 352 12.14 2.98 6.24
C LYS A 352 11.90 4.36 5.59
N TYR A 353 10.64 4.80 5.59
CA TYR A 353 10.26 6.06 4.97
C TYR A 353 10.65 7.28 5.81
N ILE A 354 10.50 7.24 7.14
CA ILE A 354 10.95 8.31 8.07
C ILE A 354 12.45 8.57 7.95
N SER A 355 13.26 7.51 7.84
CA SER A 355 14.72 7.61 7.62
C SER A 355 15.07 8.38 6.34
N LYS A 356 14.26 8.22 5.27
CA LYS A 356 14.48 8.91 3.99
C LYS A 356 14.03 10.37 4.00
N THR A 357 12.99 10.75 4.74
CA THR A 357 12.33 12.06 4.55
C THR A 357 12.51 13.09 5.66
N LYS A 358 13.04 12.75 6.86
CA LYS A 358 13.32 13.67 8.00
C LYS A 358 12.20 14.65 8.42
N GLN A 359 11.03 14.66 7.78
CA GLN A 359 10.00 15.70 7.92
C GLN A 359 8.58 15.16 7.66
N ILE A 360 8.14 14.07 8.32
CA ILE A 360 6.72 13.69 8.29
C ILE A 360 6.32 13.17 9.68
N GLN A 361 5.20 13.66 10.22
CA GLN A 361 4.56 13.10 11.41
C GLN A 361 4.24 11.62 11.13
N PRO A 362 4.66 10.67 11.99
CA PRO A 362 4.44 9.26 11.72
C PRO A 362 2.93 8.98 11.70
N MET A 363 2.38 8.66 10.52
CA MET A 363 1.21 7.82 10.48
C MET A 363 1.69 6.44 10.88
N LEU A 364 1.46 6.09 12.15
CA LEU A 364 1.71 4.75 12.66
C LEU A 364 0.94 3.76 11.77
N PRO A 365 1.54 2.62 11.39
CA PRO A 365 0.84 1.65 10.59
C PRO A 365 -0.41 1.23 11.37
N HIS A 366 -1.59 1.15 10.74
CA HIS A 366 -2.77 0.62 11.43
C HIS A 366 -2.48 -0.83 11.80
N VAL A 367 -2.17 -1.04 13.07
CA VAL A 367 -1.77 -2.32 13.63
C VAL A 367 -3.02 -3.05 14.13
N SER A 368 -3.17 -4.33 13.84
CA SER A 368 -4.24 -5.14 14.43
C SER A 368 -3.96 -5.42 15.91
N PRO A 369 -4.95 -5.27 16.81
CA PRO A 369 -4.78 -5.71 18.18
C PRO A 369 -4.66 -7.24 18.25
N SER A 370 -3.93 -7.74 19.25
CA SER A 370 -3.82 -9.18 19.50
C SER A 370 -4.68 -9.59 20.69
N ASN A 371 -5.32 -10.76 20.59
CA ASN A 371 -6.07 -11.36 21.69
C ASN A 371 -5.16 -11.93 22.79
N SER A 372 -3.86 -12.08 22.52
CA SER A 372 -2.88 -12.63 23.45
C SER A 372 -1.65 -11.73 23.51
N THR A 373 -0.82 -11.88 24.54
CA THR A 373 0.46 -11.17 24.65
C THR A 373 1.59 -12.15 24.95
N GLN A 374 2.82 -11.78 24.59
CA GLN A 374 4.03 -12.51 24.96
C GLN A 374 4.84 -11.69 25.94
N LEU A 375 5.24 -12.31 27.05
CA LEU A 375 6.03 -11.65 28.08
C LEU A 375 7.52 -11.79 27.76
N ILE A 376 8.20 -10.66 27.73
CA ILE A 376 9.66 -10.58 27.83
C ILE A 376 9.99 -10.12 29.24
N PHE A 377 10.55 -11.02 30.03
CA PHE A 377 10.97 -10.73 31.38
C PHE A 377 12.49 -10.65 31.47
N LEU A 378 12.99 -9.49 31.84
CA LEU A 378 14.42 -9.24 32.00
C LEU A 378 14.78 -9.35 33.48
N ALA A 379 15.65 -10.31 33.81
CA ALA A 379 16.06 -10.56 35.18
C ALA A 379 17.58 -10.53 35.34
N SER A 380 18.03 -9.89 36.41
CA SER A 380 19.44 -9.90 36.82
C SER A 380 19.65 -10.55 38.19
N ASN A 381 18.58 -10.88 38.91
CA ASN A 381 18.62 -11.54 40.22
C ASN A 381 17.49 -12.58 40.35
N LEU A 382 17.69 -13.60 41.18
CA LEU A 382 16.73 -14.66 41.50
C LEU A 382 15.53 -14.16 42.32
N ASP A 383 15.66 -13.04 43.04
CA ASP A 383 14.57 -12.42 43.80
C ASP A 383 13.41 -11.90 42.92
N ASP A 384 13.62 -11.80 41.61
CA ASP A 384 12.63 -11.38 40.61
C ASP A 384 11.58 -12.47 40.30
N SER A 385 11.76 -13.68 40.84
CA SER A 385 10.88 -14.84 40.65
C SER A 385 9.43 -14.60 41.13
N ARG A 386 9.23 -13.83 42.20
CA ARG A 386 7.89 -13.46 42.70
C ARG A 386 7.14 -12.57 41.72
N THR A 387 7.85 -11.63 41.10
CA THR A 387 7.28 -10.74 40.10
C THR A 387 6.86 -11.52 38.87
N LEU A 388 7.71 -12.44 38.39
CA LEU A 388 7.38 -13.28 37.25
C LEU A 388 6.12 -14.13 37.49
N ASN A 389 5.98 -14.74 38.67
CA ASN A 389 4.80 -15.53 39.01
C ASN A 389 3.50 -14.70 38.98
N ASN A 390 3.55 -13.44 39.41
CA ASN A 390 2.39 -12.54 39.36
C ASN A 390 2.03 -12.16 37.91
N LEU A 391 3.03 -11.96 37.05
CA LEU A 391 2.81 -11.68 35.62
C LEU A 391 2.27 -12.90 34.87
N CYS A 392 2.73 -14.10 35.25
CA CYS A 392 2.25 -15.37 34.71
C CYS A 392 0.80 -15.71 35.06
N ALA A 393 0.18 -14.96 35.98
CA ALA A 393 -1.24 -15.11 36.29
C ALA A 393 -2.17 -14.50 35.23
N LEU A 394 -1.64 -13.74 34.26
CA LEU A 394 -2.41 -13.18 33.16
C LEU A 394 -2.90 -14.29 32.22
N THR A 395 -4.22 -14.38 32.01
CA THR A 395 -4.84 -15.44 31.19
C THR A 395 -4.50 -15.33 29.71
N ASP A 396 -4.24 -14.12 29.23
CA ASP A 396 -3.99 -13.82 27.81
C ASP A 396 -2.51 -14.03 27.43
N LEU A 397 -1.70 -14.54 28.36
CA LEU A 397 -0.26 -14.75 28.16
C LEU A 397 0.01 -16.04 27.37
N LYS A 398 0.58 -15.91 26.17
CA LYS A 398 0.82 -17.06 25.28
C LYS A 398 2.11 -17.82 25.61
N SER A 399 3.16 -17.10 25.95
CA SER A 399 4.48 -17.64 26.32
C SER A 399 5.28 -16.57 27.07
N VAL A 400 6.30 -17.03 27.77
CA VAL A 400 7.21 -16.22 28.57
C VAL A 400 8.63 -16.45 28.10
N TYR A 401 9.31 -15.36 27.74
CA TYR A 401 10.73 -15.35 27.43
C TYR A 401 11.45 -14.70 28.60
N PHE A 402 12.12 -15.55 29.39
CA PHE A 402 12.91 -15.14 30.53
C PHE A 402 14.36 -14.93 30.09
N ILE A 403 14.79 -13.68 30.03
CA ILE A 403 16.14 -13.32 29.59
C ILE A 403 17.00 -13.09 30.83
N TRP A 404 17.95 -13.99 31.04
CA TRP A 404 18.86 -13.96 32.18
C TRP A 404 20.09 -13.11 31.88
N LEU A 405 20.24 -12.00 32.61
CA LEU A 405 21.28 -11.01 32.37
C LEU A 405 22.49 -11.14 33.31
N SER A 406 22.43 -11.99 34.34
CA SER A 406 23.56 -12.22 35.24
C SER A 406 24.61 -13.14 34.62
N THR A 407 25.85 -13.02 35.09
CA THR A 407 26.95 -13.94 34.81
C THR A 407 26.82 -15.28 35.54
N ASP A 408 25.91 -15.36 36.50
CA ASP A 408 25.65 -16.57 37.29
C ASP A 408 24.78 -17.58 36.52
N PHE A 409 24.61 -18.78 37.08
CA PHE A 409 23.77 -19.81 36.46
C PHE A 409 22.32 -19.33 36.36
N PRO A 410 21.68 -19.47 35.18
CA PRO A 410 20.29 -19.10 35.02
C PRO A 410 19.39 -20.05 35.83
N PRO A 411 18.25 -19.56 36.34
CA PRO A 411 17.22 -20.43 36.90
C PRO A 411 16.67 -21.38 35.84
N ASP A 412 16.32 -22.60 36.27
CA ASP A 412 15.65 -23.57 35.40
C ASP A 412 14.21 -23.11 35.08
N ALA A 413 13.75 -23.33 33.86
CA ALA A 413 12.39 -22.99 33.43
C ALA A 413 11.32 -23.67 34.31
N SER A 414 11.62 -24.87 34.81
CA SER A 414 10.75 -25.63 35.72
C SER A 414 10.53 -24.97 37.09
N SER A 415 11.39 -24.00 37.47
CA SER A 415 11.29 -23.29 38.75
C SER A 415 10.18 -22.23 38.79
N PHE A 416 9.57 -21.91 37.64
CA PHE A 416 8.56 -20.86 37.52
C PHE A 416 7.14 -21.44 37.52
N ASN A 417 6.23 -20.82 38.26
CA ASN A 417 4.84 -21.27 38.36
C ASN A 417 3.97 -20.59 37.29
N CYS A 418 4.26 -20.86 36.02
CA CYS A 418 3.58 -20.28 34.87
C CYS A 418 2.76 -21.35 34.14
N LYS A 419 1.50 -21.05 33.83
CA LYS A 419 0.67 -21.92 32.98
C LYS A 419 1.13 -21.92 31.52
N SER A 420 1.66 -20.77 31.09
CA SER A 420 2.22 -20.57 29.76
C SER A 420 3.66 -21.08 29.72
N PRO A 421 4.13 -21.62 28.58
CA PRO A 421 5.49 -22.11 28.45
C PRO A 421 6.51 -21.00 28.72
N VAL A 422 7.54 -21.32 29.51
CA VAL A 422 8.65 -20.43 29.85
C VAL A 422 9.90 -20.91 29.12
N GLU A 423 10.49 -20.03 28.31
CA GLU A 423 11.76 -20.24 27.66
C GLU A 423 12.82 -19.36 28.31
N VAL A 424 13.90 -19.98 28.80
CA VAL A 424 15.01 -19.28 29.45
C VAL A 424 16.12 -19.02 28.43
N LEU A 425 16.39 -17.75 28.17
CA LEU A 425 17.43 -17.29 27.25
C LEU A 425 18.62 -16.75 28.04
N LEU A 426 19.81 -17.26 27.71
CA LEU A 426 21.08 -16.90 28.33
C LEU A 426 21.65 -15.62 27.74
N GLY A 427 21.40 -14.49 28.41
CA GLY A 427 21.84 -13.18 27.98
C GLY A 427 21.30 -12.78 26.61
N LEU A 428 21.50 -11.51 26.26
CA LEU A 428 21.47 -11.07 24.88
C LEU A 428 22.87 -10.56 24.56
N GLN A 429 23.59 -11.25 23.68
CA GLN A 429 24.94 -10.85 23.30
C GLN A 429 24.91 -9.70 22.25
N SER A 430 23.77 -9.50 21.57
CA SER A 430 23.57 -8.43 20.58
C SER A 430 22.08 -8.09 20.36
N TRP A 431 21.81 -6.92 19.78
CA TRP A 431 20.48 -6.54 19.29
C TRP A 431 19.94 -7.48 18.22
N SER A 432 20.81 -8.12 17.43
CA SER A 432 20.41 -9.13 16.44
C SER A 432 19.74 -10.32 17.11
N GLN A 433 20.27 -10.82 18.22
CA GLN A 433 19.68 -11.94 18.94
C GLN A 433 18.32 -11.58 19.56
N PHE A 434 18.20 -10.36 20.08
CA PHE A 434 16.91 -9.87 20.58
C PHE A 434 15.89 -9.72 19.46
N ARG A 435 16.31 -9.19 18.30
CA ARG A 435 15.49 -9.11 17.08
C ARG A 435 15.03 -10.48 16.61
N ASP A 436 15.92 -11.47 16.57
CA ASP A 436 15.59 -12.84 16.16
C ASP A 436 14.59 -13.49 17.12
N ALA A 437 14.74 -13.29 18.44
CA ALA A 437 13.77 -13.73 19.44
C ALA A 437 12.40 -13.06 19.21
N LEU A 438 12.37 -11.74 19.02
CA LEU A 438 11.15 -11.00 18.70
C LEU A 438 10.51 -11.53 17.41
N LEU A 439 11.26 -11.85 16.36
CA LEU A 439 10.71 -12.37 15.11
C LEU A 439 9.96 -13.69 15.29
N GLN A 440 10.39 -14.55 16.22
CA GLN A 440 9.72 -15.82 16.53
C GLN A 440 8.38 -15.65 17.27
N PHE A 441 8.09 -14.44 17.76
CA PHE A 441 6.87 -14.19 18.53
C PHE A 441 5.64 -14.28 17.63
N SER A 442 4.68 -15.10 18.03
CA SER A 442 3.42 -15.30 17.30
C SER A 442 2.33 -14.32 17.70
N SER A 443 2.49 -13.63 18.84
CA SER A 443 1.63 -12.51 19.21
C SER A 443 2.18 -11.19 18.63
N ALA A 444 1.24 -10.33 18.21
CA ALA A 444 1.51 -8.94 17.88
C ALA A 444 1.74 -8.08 19.14
N SER A 445 1.26 -8.48 20.32
CA SER A 445 1.48 -7.76 21.57
C SER A 445 2.71 -8.29 22.30
N ILE A 446 3.56 -7.36 22.76
CA ILE A 446 4.66 -7.62 23.67
C ILE A 446 4.34 -6.97 25.01
N MET A 447 4.44 -7.75 26.08
CA MET A 447 4.51 -7.27 27.45
C MET A 447 5.97 -7.29 27.89
N LEU A 448 6.55 -6.13 28.13
CA LEU A 448 7.92 -5.99 28.62
C LEU A 448 7.90 -5.67 30.12
N SER A 449 8.69 -6.40 30.90
CA SER A 449 8.85 -6.13 32.33
C SER A 449 10.27 -6.45 32.79
N ARG A 450 10.71 -5.74 33.84
CA ARG A 450 12.01 -5.92 34.49
C ARG A 450 11.83 -6.12 35.98
N GLY A 451 12.66 -6.99 36.55
CA GLY A 451 13.02 -6.89 37.97
C GLY A 451 11.84 -6.94 38.94
N LYS A 452 11.91 -6.09 39.97
CA LYS A 452 10.96 -6.03 41.08
C LYS A 452 9.78 -5.11 40.75
N SER A 453 8.73 -5.67 40.16
CA SER A 453 7.43 -5.00 40.15
C SER A 453 6.73 -5.18 41.49
N CYS A 454 6.41 -4.07 42.15
CA CYS A 454 5.80 -4.07 43.47
C CYS A 454 4.27 -4.11 43.36
N ASP A 455 3.61 -4.93 44.19
CA ASP A 455 2.16 -5.02 44.39
C ASP A 455 1.29 -4.93 43.11
N LEU A 456 1.56 -5.83 42.17
CA LEU A 456 0.78 -5.96 40.95
C LEU A 456 -0.58 -6.62 41.20
N LYS A 457 -1.66 -5.85 40.99
CA LYS A 457 -3.00 -6.41 40.88
C LYS A 457 -3.23 -6.93 39.46
N ILE A 458 -3.63 -8.19 39.33
CA ILE A 458 -3.95 -8.84 38.05
C ILE A 458 -5.02 -8.04 37.28
N SER A 459 -5.99 -7.44 37.98
CA SER A 459 -7.02 -6.58 37.39
C SER A 459 -6.44 -5.36 36.67
N SER A 460 -5.42 -4.73 37.24
CA SER A 460 -4.75 -3.57 36.65
C SER A 460 -3.94 -3.99 35.42
N LEU A 461 -3.25 -5.13 35.49
CA LEU A 461 -2.51 -5.68 34.36
C LEU A 461 -3.43 -6.04 33.18
N SER A 462 -4.56 -6.69 33.48
CA SER A 462 -5.56 -7.03 32.48
C SER A 462 -6.17 -5.77 31.85
N MET A 463 -6.49 -4.76 32.66
CA MET A 463 -7.00 -3.48 32.15
C MET A 463 -5.99 -2.77 31.24
N SER A 464 -4.72 -2.69 31.63
CA SER A 464 -3.68 -2.09 30.77
C SER A 464 -3.53 -2.83 29.44
N PHE A 465 -3.62 -4.16 29.45
CA PHE A 465 -3.65 -4.93 28.22
C PHE A 465 -4.91 -4.62 27.38
N GLN A 466 -6.10 -4.50 27.99
CA GLN A 466 -7.32 -4.07 27.29
C GLN A 466 -7.17 -2.70 26.64
N THR A 467 -6.65 -1.73 27.38
CA THR A 467 -6.41 -0.38 26.87
C THR A 467 -5.47 -0.37 25.67
N TRP A 468 -4.42 -1.22 25.71
CA TRP A 468 -3.54 -1.42 24.56
C TRP A 468 -4.28 -2.09 23.39
N ARG A 469 -5.16 -3.08 23.64
CA ARG A 469 -5.95 -3.72 22.56
C ARG A 469 -6.91 -2.74 21.88
N GLU A 470 -7.41 -1.76 22.60
CA GLU A 470 -8.26 -0.70 22.03
C GLU A 470 -7.44 0.31 21.20
N ASN A 471 -6.14 0.43 21.45
CA ASN A 471 -5.24 1.40 20.81
C ASN A 471 -3.86 0.75 20.53
N PRO A 472 -3.76 -0.26 19.63
CA PRO A 472 -2.54 -1.04 19.41
C PRO A 472 -1.37 -0.23 18.83
N GLU A 473 -1.66 0.92 18.26
CA GLU A 473 -0.69 1.92 17.83
C GLU A 473 -0.01 2.66 18.99
N VAL A 474 -0.51 2.55 20.22
CA VAL A 474 0.05 3.23 21.40
C VAL A 474 0.88 2.28 22.26
N VAL A 475 1.87 2.82 22.97
CA VAL A 475 2.55 2.15 24.09
C VAL A 475 1.80 2.44 25.39
N VAL A 476 1.39 1.39 26.10
CA VAL A 476 0.69 1.52 27.39
C VAL A 476 1.63 1.12 28.52
N GLU A 477 1.86 2.03 29.47
CA GLU A 477 2.74 1.81 30.60
C GLU A 477 1.95 1.74 31.92
N LEU A 478 2.09 0.62 32.63
CA LEU A 478 1.56 0.44 33.98
C LEU A 478 2.67 0.71 35.00
N ARG A 479 2.45 1.73 35.84
CA ARG A 479 3.30 2.05 36.99
C ARG A 479 2.52 1.82 38.28
N THR A 480 3.07 0.97 39.16
CA THR A 480 2.48 0.71 40.47
C THR A 480 3.01 1.67 41.55
N ASP A 481 4.29 2.06 41.47
CA ASP A 481 4.95 3.03 42.35
C ASP A 481 6.15 3.67 41.60
N GLU A 482 6.59 4.87 42.01
CA GLU A 482 7.74 5.58 41.43
C GLU A 482 9.07 4.85 41.63
N THR A 483 9.13 3.95 42.61
CA THR A 483 10.32 3.17 42.96
C THR A 483 10.43 1.83 42.22
N CYS A 484 9.40 1.43 41.47
CA CYS A 484 9.31 0.12 40.85
C CYS A 484 9.40 0.21 39.31
N ASP A 485 9.90 -0.85 38.69
CA ASP A 485 10.03 -0.90 37.24
C ASP A 485 8.65 -1.00 36.58
N PRO A 486 8.39 -0.20 35.52
CA PRO A 486 7.12 -0.22 34.83
C PRO A 486 6.92 -1.51 34.03
N ILE A 487 5.66 -1.83 33.78
CA ILE A 487 5.27 -2.85 32.81
C ILE A 487 4.77 -2.14 31.57
N THR A 488 5.31 -2.53 30.42
CA THR A 488 4.99 -1.88 29.15
C THR A 488 4.30 -2.86 28.21
N PHE A 489 3.12 -2.49 27.72
CA PHE A 489 2.47 -3.14 26.59
C PHE A 489 2.76 -2.34 25.33
N MET A 490 3.25 -3.01 24.30
CA MET A 490 3.51 -2.39 23.01
C MET A 490 3.27 -3.38 21.88
N HIS A 491 3.02 -2.86 20.69
CA HIS A 491 3.07 -3.71 19.51
C HIS A 491 4.49 -4.20 19.23
N LYS A 492 4.60 -5.44 18.74
CA LYS A 492 5.86 -6.08 18.32
C LYS A 492 6.69 -5.22 17.37
N PHE A 493 6.02 -4.41 16.54
CA PHE A 493 6.64 -3.38 15.71
C PHE A 493 7.58 -2.44 16.48
N TYR A 494 7.14 -1.93 17.64
CA TYR A 494 7.95 -1.02 18.46
C TYR A 494 9.14 -1.73 19.10
N GLY A 495 8.95 -2.97 19.56
CA GLY A 495 10.04 -3.80 20.08
C GLY A 495 11.15 -4.01 19.04
N LEU A 496 10.77 -4.24 17.78
CA LEU A 496 11.72 -4.42 16.67
C LEU A 496 12.42 -3.10 16.29
N LYS A 497 11.72 -1.95 16.37
CA LYS A 497 12.35 -0.63 16.19
C LYS A 497 13.45 -0.33 17.20
N LEU A 498 13.28 -0.73 18.46
CA LEU A 498 14.31 -0.55 19.47
C LEU A 498 15.63 -1.23 19.09
N THR A 499 15.55 -2.33 18.32
CA THR A 499 16.74 -3.10 17.89
C THR A 499 17.60 -2.42 16.84
N GLU A 500 17.04 -1.42 16.14
CA GLU A 500 17.74 -0.67 15.10
C GLU A 500 18.42 0.59 15.64
N LEU A 501 18.10 0.99 16.87
CA LEU A 501 18.77 2.11 17.51
C LEU A 501 20.12 1.62 18.04
N ASP A 502 21.20 2.11 17.42
CA ASP A 502 22.60 1.72 17.67
C ASP A 502 23.03 2.07 19.11
N PHE A 503 22.65 1.23 20.07
CA PHE A 503 22.96 1.36 21.49
C PHE A 503 23.79 0.17 21.98
N ASP A 504 24.87 0.45 22.70
CA ASP A 504 25.69 -0.59 23.32
C ASP A 504 24.97 -1.20 24.53
N MET A 505 24.51 -2.45 24.42
CA MET A 505 23.81 -3.17 25.50
C MET A 505 24.68 -3.39 26.74
N LYS A 506 26.02 -3.33 26.63
CA LYS A 506 26.89 -3.37 27.81
C LYS A 506 26.76 -2.11 28.67
N SER A 507 26.29 -1.01 28.10
CA SER A 507 26.09 0.27 28.79
C SER A 507 24.61 0.50 29.19
N ASN A 508 24.11 -0.35 30.10
CA ASN A 508 22.87 -0.14 30.86
C ASN A 508 21.55 -0.13 30.06
N PHE A 509 20.58 -0.98 30.44
CA PHE A 509 19.19 -1.01 29.97
C PHE A 509 18.42 0.33 30.13
N ASN A 510 18.97 1.27 30.91
CA ASN A 510 18.55 2.68 30.87
C ASN A 510 18.60 3.24 29.45
N SER A 511 19.43 2.74 28.54
CA SER A 511 19.46 3.09 27.11
C SER A 511 18.24 2.58 26.33
N VAL A 512 17.65 1.42 26.67
CA VAL A 512 16.40 0.90 26.07
C VAL A 512 15.20 1.71 26.55
N LEU A 513 15.13 2.01 27.86
CA LEU A 513 14.12 2.93 28.40
C LEU A 513 14.35 4.38 27.94
N THR A 514 15.60 4.81 27.70
CA THR A 514 15.91 6.12 27.12
C THR A 514 15.61 6.16 25.62
N GLY A 515 15.76 5.04 24.91
CA GLY A 515 15.34 4.84 23.54
C GLY A 515 13.82 4.86 23.42
N LEU A 516 13.11 4.16 24.31
CA LEU A 516 11.66 4.24 24.48
C LEU A 516 11.22 5.65 24.87
N LYS A 517 11.88 6.32 25.82
CA LYS A 517 11.59 7.73 26.19
C LYS A 517 11.96 8.74 25.10
N ARG A 518 12.89 8.42 24.20
CA ARG A 518 13.23 9.24 23.02
C ARG A 518 12.24 9.02 21.88
N LEU A 519 11.77 7.78 21.67
CA LEU A 519 10.62 7.47 20.84
C LEU A 519 9.36 8.16 21.42
N GLU A 520 9.19 8.16 22.74
CA GLU A 520 8.14 8.86 23.48
C GLU A 520 8.27 10.40 23.38
N LEU A 521 9.48 10.96 23.29
CA LEU A 521 9.70 12.39 23.00
C LEU A 521 9.46 12.75 21.53
N TYR A 522 9.69 11.80 20.62
CA TYR A 522 9.35 11.89 19.20
C TYR A 522 7.82 11.79 19.00
N GLU A 523 7.13 11.00 19.85
CA GLU A 523 5.68 10.80 19.86
C GLU A 523 4.90 11.86 20.67
N LYS A 524 5.46 12.40 21.78
CA LYS A 524 4.87 13.52 22.56
C LYS A 524 4.76 14.83 21.79
N GLN A 525 5.43 14.96 20.64
CA GLN A 525 5.19 16.05 19.70
C GLN A 525 3.90 15.86 18.88
N VAL A 526 3.25 14.71 18.96
CA VAL A 526 2.14 14.31 18.07
C VAL A 526 0.78 14.23 18.79
N LYS A 527 0.65 13.78 20.05
CA LYS A 527 -0.64 13.82 20.77
C LYS A 527 -0.49 14.00 22.30
N GLY A 528 -1.55 14.54 22.90
CA GLY A 528 -1.59 15.03 24.29
C GLY A 528 -1.97 13.96 25.32
N VAL A 529 -1.39 14.07 26.51
CA VAL A 529 -1.56 13.14 27.65
C VAL A 529 -2.97 13.24 28.24
N VAL A 530 -3.64 12.09 28.44
CA VAL A 530 -4.85 11.98 29.28
C VAL A 530 -4.52 11.13 30.50
N ASN A 531 -4.61 11.75 31.69
CA ASN A 531 -4.50 11.06 32.97
C ASN A 531 -5.87 10.47 33.35
N SER A 532 -5.99 9.15 33.35
CA SER A 532 -7.09 8.45 34.02
C SER A 532 -6.52 7.39 34.96
N GLY A 533 -6.45 7.72 36.26
CA GLY A 533 -6.29 6.80 37.40
C GLY A 533 -5.38 5.57 37.22
N SER A 534 -4.19 5.61 37.81
CA SER A 534 -3.25 4.47 37.99
C SER A 534 -2.67 3.78 36.74
N ALA A 535 -3.09 4.14 35.53
CA ALA A 535 -2.42 3.76 34.28
C ALA A 535 -2.07 5.03 33.50
N LEU A 536 -0.82 5.13 33.04
CA LEU A 536 -0.39 6.22 32.17
C LEU A 536 -0.62 5.76 30.73
N VAL A 537 -1.65 6.32 30.10
CA VAL A 537 -1.91 6.12 28.67
C VAL A 537 -1.18 7.23 27.92
N LEU A 538 -0.13 6.87 27.18
CA LEU A 538 0.66 7.80 26.37
C LEU A 538 0.02 7.89 24.98
N ILE A 539 -0.91 8.82 24.75
CA ILE A 539 -1.56 9.02 23.43
C ILE A 539 -0.62 9.67 22.43
#